data_AF-A0A2K3DVF2-F1
#
_entry.id   AF-A0A2K3DVF2-F1
#
_cell.length_a   1.000
_cell.length_b   1.000
_cell.length_c   1.000
_cell.angle_alpha   90.00
_cell.angle_beta   90.00
_cell.angle_gamma   90.00
#
_symmetry.space_group_name_H-M   'P 1'
#
loop_
_entity.id
_entity.type
_entity.pdbx_description
1 polymer ?
#
loop_
_entity_poly.entity_id
_entity_poly.type
_entity_poly.pdbx_seq_one_letter_code
_entity_poly.pdbx_strand_id
1 'polypeptide(L)'
;MHKNPPAMRFLACSHACPSTFLADLVTAVLRTVATSFASVWRTQLGTDPWFCLSSSDVIDMAHAYNAHGYSATSHPQAGYDFVGPAAYDFERLYTNIPHVDLCNTISQLLAASLPAGTTGIRASTQDPHPDKPGDPHTHTANFVARVPGARVTSPSASTTHRFFLPHEFMAIFRSLIISIFIRFGPVSARQILGIPMGISPAPFIANLFLAWYGFKFLRQQATTPAAAHAILHRFRFSKRFLDDLSALNNPFLAQLLYTTSILEVSPAPHRVVLHGLYPPCLRLTAQRHHNPTELPFLDILLVSYTTADGKSRITTRLYDKRDQPAFARIRLSRFVAADSSVNEAAKRNILTGQFHRLRRIILDYDNFCLEMARLMRALLDCGYARKRLDDKYAELLAHFPHLYYRDRVALAAARTAYNTAGPPPAGAAHACSLACVAQVPRRMCGAPAPPRYVKLH
;
A
#
# COMPACT_ATOMS: atom_id res chain seq x y z
N MET A 1 -5.17 -7.69 22.69
CA MET A 1 -4.18 -6.70 22.20
C MET A 1 -2.91 -7.45 21.83
N HIS A 2 -2.29 -7.17 20.68
CA HIS A 2 -1.17 -7.97 20.14
C HIS A 2 0.23 -7.50 20.60
N LYS A 3 0.32 -6.41 21.38
CA LYS A 3 1.57 -5.90 21.97
C LYS A 3 1.46 -5.99 23.50
N ASN A 4 2.49 -6.53 24.15
CA ASN A 4 2.54 -6.70 25.61
C ASN A 4 3.84 -6.09 26.17
N PRO A 5 3.77 -5.06 27.05
CA PRO A 5 2.55 -4.37 27.50
C PRO A 5 1.89 -3.57 26.37
N PRO A 6 0.59 -3.25 26.48
CA PRO A 6 -0.07 -2.34 25.56
C PRO A 6 0.63 -0.98 25.54
N ALA A 7 1.15 -0.58 24.39
CA ALA A 7 1.69 0.77 24.22
C ALA A 7 0.53 1.78 24.13
N MET A 8 0.53 2.79 24.99
CA MET A 8 -0.38 3.93 24.86
C MET A 8 0.05 4.80 23.69
N ARG A 9 -0.90 5.17 22.83
CA ARG A 9 -0.71 6.12 21.72
C ARG A 9 -1.74 7.23 21.87
N PHE A 10 -1.32 8.47 21.69
CA PHE A 10 -2.20 9.63 21.76
C PHE A 10 -2.52 10.12 20.34
N LEU A 11 -3.80 10.37 20.09
CA LEU A 11 -4.26 11.00 18.85
C LEU A 11 -4.62 12.45 19.18
N ALA A 12 -3.97 13.39 18.50
CA ALA A 12 -4.35 14.80 18.51
C ALA A 12 -5.58 15.01 17.61
N CYS A 13 -6.70 14.39 17.99
CA CYS A 13 -8.01 14.57 17.35
C CYS A 13 -8.94 15.33 18.29
N SER A 14 -9.01 16.66 18.13
CA SER A 14 -10.02 17.49 18.78
C SER A 14 -11.00 18.01 17.72
N HIS A 15 -12.30 17.88 17.99
CA HIS A 15 -13.35 18.46 17.13
C HIS A 15 -13.25 19.99 17.03
N ALA A 16 -12.66 20.65 18.02
CA ALA A 16 -12.42 22.08 18.06
C ALA A 16 -10.91 22.36 18.20
N CYS A 17 -10.12 21.95 17.21
CA CYS A 17 -8.70 22.28 17.15
C CYS A 17 -8.48 23.63 16.44
N PRO A 18 -7.89 24.64 17.09
CA PRO A 18 -7.64 25.94 16.44
C PRO A 18 -6.74 25.86 15.20
N SER A 19 -5.93 24.80 15.09
CA SER A 19 -5.00 24.61 13.97
C SER A 19 -5.60 23.82 12.80
N THR A 20 -6.85 23.35 12.85
CA THR A 20 -7.47 22.55 11.77
C THR A 20 -7.36 23.25 10.42
N PHE A 21 -7.70 24.53 10.36
CA PHE A 21 -7.59 25.33 9.13
C PHE A 21 -6.16 25.34 8.55
N LEU A 22 -5.15 25.53 9.41
CA LEU A 22 -3.75 25.52 9.00
C LEU A 22 -3.32 24.11 8.56
N ALA A 23 -3.77 23.07 9.24
CA ALA A 23 -3.49 21.68 8.91
C ALA A 23 -4.04 21.31 7.53
N ASP A 24 -5.26 21.74 7.20
CA ASP A 24 -5.89 21.48 5.92
C ASP A 24 -5.26 22.29 4.78
N LEU A 25 -4.91 23.55 5.04
CA LEU A 25 -4.10 24.38 4.12
C LEU A 25 -2.74 23.71 3.83
N VAL A 26 -2.03 23.26 4.87
CA VAL A 26 -0.75 22.55 4.72
C VAL A 26 -0.94 21.25 3.94
N THR A 27 -2.03 20.51 4.19
CA THR A 27 -2.37 19.29 3.44
C THR A 27 -2.52 19.59 1.95
N ALA A 28 -3.23 20.66 1.59
CA ALA A 28 -3.41 21.06 0.20
C ALA A 28 -2.07 21.36 -0.49
N VAL A 29 -1.18 22.12 0.18
CA VAL A 29 0.15 22.43 -0.37
C VAL A 29 1.03 21.18 -0.48
N LEU A 30 1.08 20.34 0.55
CA LEU A 30 1.86 19.10 0.53
C LEU A 30 1.39 18.12 -0.54
N ARG A 31 0.09 18.12 -0.88
CA ARG A 31 -0.44 17.34 -2.00
C ARG A 31 0.13 17.82 -3.33
N THR A 32 0.15 19.12 -3.58
CA THR A 32 0.76 19.72 -4.77
C THR A 32 2.26 19.40 -4.86
N VAL A 33 2.95 19.51 -3.72
CA VAL A 33 4.36 19.15 -3.59
C VAL A 33 4.58 17.67 -3.92
N ALA A 34 3.76 16.76 -3.40
CA ALA A 34 3.86 15.32 -3.68
C ALA A 34 3.72 15.00 -5.17
N THR A 35 2.75 15.63 -5.85
CA THR A 35 2.55 15.46 -7.30
C THR A 35 3.77 15.95 -8.08
N SER A 36 4.30 17.13 -7.76
CA SER A 36 5.48 17.66 -8.47
C SER A 36 6.74 16.87 -8.15
N PHE A 37 6.93 16.48 -6.90
CA PHE A 37 8.06 15.65 -6.48
C PHE A 37 8.09 14.30 -7.20
N ALA A 38 6.92 13.68 -7.44
CA ALA A 38 6.84 12.46 -8.23
C ALA A 38 7.33 12.68 -9.68
N SER A 39 7.11 13.85 -10.27
CA SER A 39 7.68 14.21 -11.57
C SER A 39 9.20 14.37 -11.48
N VAL A 40 9.70 15.09 -10.47
CA VAL A 40 11.13 15.29 -10.24
C VAL A 40 11.86 13.97 -10.08
N TRP A 41 11.29 13.06 -9.28
CA TRP A 41 11.80 11.71 -9.09
C TRP A 41 11.95 10.98 -10.44
N ARG A 42 10.88 10.93 -11.25
CA ARG A 42 10.91 10.25 -12.55
C ARG A 42 11.94 10.84 -13.49
N THR A 43 12.01 12.17 -13.56
CA THR A 43 12.96 12.87 -14.43
C THR A 43 14.41 12.60 -14.03
N GLN A 44 14.73 12.58 -12.74
CA GLN A 44 16.11 12.42 -12.27
C GLN A 44 16.54 10.97 -12.10
N LEU A 45 15.61 10.06 -11.80
CA LEU A 45 15.91 8.67 -11.44
C LEU A 45 15.42 7.65 -12.46
N GLY A 46 14.59 8.03 -13.44
CA GLY A 46 14.06 7.13 -14.46
C GLY A 46 13.10 6.05 -13.93
N THR A 47 12.60 6.19 -12.70
CA THR A 47 11.74 5.20 -12.02
C THR A 47 10.55 5.90 -11.37
N ASP A 48 9.51 5.14 -11.00
CA ASP A 48 8.45 5.66 -10.14
C ASP A 48 8.93 5.80 -8.68
N PRO A 49 8.38 6.77 -7.92
CA PRO A 49 8.61 6.85 -6.49
C PRO A 49 8.28 5.54 -5.78
N TRP A 50 9.03 5.25 -4.72
CA TRP A 50 8.81 4.06 -3.90
C TRP A 50 7.54 4.13 -3.10
N PHE A 51 7.05 5.32 -2.75
CA PHE A 51 5.82 5.41 -1.98
C PHE A 51 4.63 4.98 -2.84
N CYS A 52 3.85 4.02 -2.35
CA CYS A 52 2.62 3.56 -2.95
C CYS A 52 1.40 4.04 -2.17
N LEU A 53 0.26 4.09 -2.86
CA LEU A 53 -1.03 4.47 -2.27
C LEU A 53 -1.97 3.28 -2.16
N SER A 54 -1.64 2.15 -2.79
CA SER A 54 -2.41 0.93 -2.66
C SER A 54 -1.58 -0.31 -3.00
N SER A 55 -2.15 -1.47 -2.71
CA SER A 55 -1.57 -2.77 -3.05
C SER A 55 -1.40 -2.99 -4.56
N SER A 56 -2.11 -2.23 -5.42
CA SER A 56 -1.90 -2.29 -6.88
C SER A 56 -0.46 -1.97 -7.27
N ASP A 57 0.15 -0.95 -6.66
CA ASP A 57 1.52 -0.56 -6.97
C ASP A 57 2.54 -1.67 -6.64
N VAL A 58 2.21 -2.50 -5.65
CA VAL A 58 3.02 -3.65 -5.21
C VAL A 58 2.82 -4.86 -6.12
N ILE A 59 1.60 -5.04 -6.64
CA ILE A 59 1.26 -6.08 -7.61
C ILE A 59 1.94 -5.78 -8.95
N ASP A 60 1.94 -4.52 -9.39
CA ASP A 60 2.67 -4.08 -10.58
C ASP A 60 4.18 -4.33 -10.43
N MET A 61 4.73 -4.08 -9.24
CA MET A 61 6.11 -4.43 -8.91
C MET A 61 6.35 -5.95 -9.00
N ALA A 62 5.43 -6.78 -8.51
CA ALA A 62 5.53 -8.25 -8.61
C ALA A 62 5.46 -8.73 -10.07
N HIS A 63 4.61 -8.13 -10.90
CA HIS A 63 4.57 -8.40 -12.34
C HIS A 63 5.88 -8.03 -13.03
N ALA A 64 6.43 -6.85 -12.74
CA ALA A 64 7.72 -6.41 -13.28
C ALA A 64 8.87 -7.32 -12.83
N TYR A 65 8.86 -7.75 -11.57
CA TYR A 65 9.82 -8.74 -11.04
C TYR A 65 9.74 -10.06 -11.80
N ASN A 66 8.53 -10.58 -11.97
CA ASN A 66 8.26 -11.81 -12.71
C ASN A 66 8.75 -11.70 -14.15
N ALA A 67 8.42 -10.60 -14.84
CA ALA A 67 8.85 -10.37 -16.22
C ALA A 67 10.39 -10.37 -16.38
N HIS A 68 11.12 -9.96 -15.34
CA HIS A 68 12.58 -9.98 -15.35
C HIS A 68 13.18 -11.40 -15.34
N GLY A 69 12.45 -12.40 -14.82
CA GLY A 69 12.82 -13.81 -14.92
C GLY A 69 14.09 -14.21 -14.15
N TYR A 70 14.29 -13.66 -12.94
CA TYR A 70 15.44 -14.01 -12.10
C TYR A 70 15.56 -15.52 -11.88
N SER A 71 16.80 -16.05 -11.95
CA SER A 71 17.09 -17.41 -11.52
C SER A 71 16.84 -17.55 -10.01
N ALA A 72 16.25 -18.68 -9.60
CA ALA A 72 16.10 -19.05 -8.19
C ALA A 72 17.40 -19.61 -7.59
N THR A 73 18.40 -19.91 -8.41
CA THR A 73 19.75 -20.29 -7.95
C THR A 73 20.64 -19.05 -7.84
N SER A 74 21.53 -19.04 -6.85
CA SER A 74 22.62 -18.06 -6.72
C SER A 74 23.38 -17.97 -8.03
N HIS A 75 23.43 -16.79 -8.66
CA HIS A 75 24.25 -16.58 -9.85
C HIS A 75 25.70 -16.36 -9.37
N PRO A 76 26.65 -17.29 -9.60
CA PRO A 76 28.03 -17.11 -9.13
C PRO A 76 28.69 -15.87 -9.75
N GLN A 77 28.25 -15.48 -10.95
CA GLN A 77 28.69 -14.28 -11.66
C GLN A 77 28.09 -12.96 -11.11
N ALA A 78 26.98 -13.01 -10.36
CA ALA A 78 26.37 -11.80 -9.81
C ALA A 78 27.06 -11.32 -8.52
N GLY A 79 27.84 -12.17 -7.86
CA GLY A 79 28.59 -11.82 -6.64
C GLY A 79 27.74 -11.68 -5.37
N TYR A 80 26.48 -12.15 -5.38
CA TYR A 80 25.61 -12.22 -4.19
C TYR A 80 24.53 -13.29 -4.36
N ASP A 81 24.05 -13.80 -3.22
CA ASP A 81 23.03 -14.83 -3.14
C ASP A 81 21.62 -14.30 -3.44
N PHE A 82 20.78 -15.19 -3.95
CA PHE A 82 19.35 -14.94 -4.07
C PHE A 82 18.74 -14.75 -2.69
N VAL A 83 17.94 -13.70 -2.51
CA VAL A 83 17.23 -13.44 -1.25
C VAL A 83 15.73 -13.37 -1.52
N GLY A 84 14.95 -13.99 -0.64
CA GLY A 84 13.49 -13.91 -0.70
C GLY A 84 12.98 -12.47 -0.50
N PRO A 85 11.68 -12.24 -0.67
CA PRO A 85 11.04 -10.97 -0.33
C PRO A 85 11.34 -10.57 1.12
N ALA A 86 11.60 -9.28 1.36
CA ALA A 86 11.78 -8.74 2.71
C ALA A 86 10.85 -7.53 2.92
N ALA A 87 10.28 -7.41 4.12
CA ALA A 87 9.61 -6.19 4.56
C ALA A 87 10.13 -5.72 5.91
N TYR A 88 10.03 -4.41 6.12
CA TYR A 88 10.41 -3.72 7.34
C TYR A 88 9.28 -2.78 7.77
N ASP A 89 9.03 -2.73 9.07
CA ASP A 89 8.09 -1.81 9.71
C ASP A 89 8.85 -0.69 10.45
N PHE A 90 8.40 0.55 10.31
CA PHE A 90 8.90 1.67 11.11
C PHE A 90 8.17 1.71 12.45
N GLU A 91 8.80 1.22 13.53
CA GLU A 91 8.13 0.99 14.81
C GLU A 91 7.44 2.24 15.41
N ARG A 92 8.02 3.42 15.19
CA ARG A 92 7.61 4.70 15.77
C ARG A 92 7.80 5.87 14.80
N LEU A 93 7.40 5.68 13.54
CA LEU A 93 7.56 6.67 12.47
C LEU A 93 7.12 8.09 12.89
N TYR A 94 5.91 8.21 13.45
CA TYR A 94 5.34 9.52 13.80
C TYR A 94 5.90 10.13 15.07
N THR A 95 6.63 9.41 15.92
CA THR A 95 7.01 9.95 17.25
C THR A 95 8.50 10.11 17.46
N ASN A 96 9.33 9.63 16.53
CA ASN A 96 10.79 9.63 16.70
C ASN A 96 11.53 10.67 15.85
N ILE A 97 10.85 11.34 14.92
CA ILE A 97 11.51 12.26 13.97
C ILE A 97 11.87 13.58 14.67
N PRO A 98 13.15 14.00 14.70
CA PRO A 98 13.53 15.33 15.18
C PRO A 98 12.85 16.44 14.37
N HIS A 99 12.21 17.42 15.03
CA HIS A 99 11.53 18.51 14.33
C HIS A 99 12.46 19.32 13.40
N VAL A 100 13.73 19.49 13.81
CA VAL A 100 14.75 20.17 12.99
C VAL A 100 14.98 19.43 11.67
N ASP A 101 15.20 18.12 11.75
CA ASP A 101 15.41 17.28 10.58
C ASP A 101 14.16 17.21 9.69
N LEU A 102 12.97 17.10 10.31
CA LEU A 102 11.69 17.15 9.61
C LEU A 102 11.53 18.44 8.80
N CYS A 103 11.72 19.60 9.45
CA CYS A 103 11.56 20.90 8.79
C CYS A 103 12.59 21.10 7.68
N ASN A 104 13.86 20.72 7.92
CA ASN A 104 14.92 20.84 6.92
C ASN A 104 14.64 19.94 5.72
N THR A 105 14.22 18.69 5.96
CA THR A 105 13.89 17.73 4.90
C THR A 105 12.71 18.21 4.06
N ILE A 106 11.62 18.67 4.68
CA ILE A 106 10.46 19.20 3.94
C ILE A 106 10.83 20.48 3.18
N SER A 107 11.68 21.35 3.75
CA SER A 107 12.17 22.54 3.05
C SER A 107 12.99 22.18 1.80
N GLN A 108 13.90 21.21 1.90
CA GLN A 108 14.70 20.75 0.77
C GLN A 108 13.82 20.11 -0.31
N LEU A 109 12.87 19.27 0.10
CA LEU A 109 11.93 18.62 -0.80
C LEU A 109 11.05 19.66 -1.50
N LEU A 110 10.53 20.67 -0.80
CA LEU A 110 9.76 21.75 -1.38
C LEU A 110 10.58 22.51 -2.43
N ALA A 111 11.81 22.90 -2.10
CA ALA A 111 12.70 23.60 -3.03
C ALA A 111 12.97 22.77 -4.29
N ALA A 112 13.21 21.46 -4.14
CA ALA A 112 13.42 20.56 -5.25
C ALA A 112 12.15 20.31 -6.10
N SER A 113 10.97 20.55 -5.52
CA SER A 113 9.66 20.31 -6.16
C SER A 113 9.05 21.56 -6.78
N LEU A 114 9.76 22.70 -6.79
CA LEU A 114 9.29 23.90 -7.49
C LEU A 114 9.57 23.74 -8.99
N PRO A 115 8.54 23.76 -9.86
CA PRO A 115 8.76 23.74 -11.30
C PRO A 115 9.57 24.96 -11.76
N ALA A 116 10.31 24.81 -12.86
CA ALA A 116 11.05 25.90 -13.47
C ALA A 116 10.12 27.10 -13.77
N GLY A 117 10.59 28.31 -13.47
CA GLY A 117 9.82 29.54 -13.65
C GLY A 117 8.73 29.79 -12.58
N THR A 118 8.60 28.93 -11.56
CA THR A 118 7.73 29.18 -10.41
C THR A 118 8.51 29.78 -9.24
N THR A 119 7.90 30.74 -8.55
CA THR A 119 8.50 31.40 -7.38
C THR A 119 7.61 31.34 -6.15
N GLY A 120 6.37 30.86 -6.28
CA GLY A 120 5.41 30.86 -5.20
C GLY A 120 4.38 29.75 -5.24
N ILE A 121 3.57 29.74 -4.20
CA ILE A 121 2.49 28.80 -3.94
C ILE A 121 1.21 29.61 -3.80
N ARG A 122 0.16 29.25 -4.55
CA ARG A 122 -1.20 29.78 -4.37
C ARG A 122 -2.04 28.73 -3.68
N ALA A 123 -2.54 29.02 -2.48
CA ALA A 123 -3.57 28.24 -1.80
C ALA A 123 -4.93 28.91 -1.98
N SER A 124 -5.92 28.15 -2.43
CA SER A 124 -7.31 28.61 -2.57
C SER A 124 -8.14 27.93 -1.50
N THR A 125 -8.95 28.71 -0.79
CA THR A 125 -9.86 28.23 0.26
C THR A 125 -11.27 28.54 -0.19
N GLN A 126 -12.06 27.50 -0.42
CA GLN A 126 -13.48 27.63 -0.68
C GLN A 126 -14.23 27.61 0.65
N ASP A 127 -15.12 28.58 0.84
CA ASP A 127 -15.98 28.67 2.02
C ASP A 127 -17.07 27.60 1.97
N PRO A 128 -17.54 27.13 3.14
CA PRO A 128 -18.67 26.24 3.28
C PRO A 128 -19.87 26.71 2.47
N HIS A 129 -20.61 25.77 1.89
CA HIS A 129 -21.85 26.12 1.23
C HIS A 129 -22.85 26.69 2.25
N PRO A 130 -23.42 27.90 2.04
CA PRO A 130 -24.29 28.55 3.02
C PRO A 130 -25.51 27.70 3.38
N ASP A 131 -26.05 26.95 2.42
CA ASP A 131 -27.22 26.08 2.62
C ASP A 131 -26.92 24.68 3.19
N LYS A 132 -25.66 24.36 3.51
CA LYS A 132 -25.28 23.03 4.06
C LYS A 132 -24.62 23.18 5.43
N PRO A 133 -25.40 23.09 6.53
CA PRO A 133 -24.87 23.13 7.88
C PRO A 133 -23.80 22.05 8.09
N GLY A 134 -22.58 22.46 8.44
CA GLY A 134 -21.46 21.55 8.70
C GLY A 134 -20.58 21.22 7.48
N ASP A 135 -20.80 21.86 6.33
CA ASP A 135 -19.88 21.76 5.19
C ASP A 135 -18.50 22.35 5.58
N PRO A 136 -17.38 21.62 5.44
CA PRO A 136 -16.06 22.12 5.81
C PRO A 136 -15.49 23.05 4.72
N HIS A 137 -14.56 23.92 5.12
CA HIS A 137 -13.73 24.63 4.13
C HIS A 137 -12.97 23.63 3.26
N THR A 138 -12.89 23.90 1.96
CA THR A 138 -12.09 23.08 1.04
C THR A 138 -10.85 23.84 0.60
N HIS A 139 -9.68 23.22 0.76
CA HIS A 139 -8.40 23.81 0.40
C HIS A 139 -7.79 23.14 -0.83
N THR A 140 -7.32 23.94 -1.78
CA THR A 140 -6.52 23.47 -2.93
C THR A 140 -5.27 24.32 -3.07
N ALA A 141 -4.20 23.79 -3.67
CA ALA A 141 -2.97 24.55 -3.87
C ALA A 141 -2.35 24.27 -5.24
N ASN A 142 -1.63 25.25 -5.78
CA ASN A 142 -0.88 25.14 -7.03
C ASN A 142 0.39 26.00 -6.96
N PHE A 143 1.44 25.63 -7.71
CA PHE A 143 2.60 26.50 -7.91
C PHE A 143 2.28 27.63 -8.89
N VAL A 144 2.88 28.79 -8.67
CA VAL A 144 2.65 29.99 -9.50
C VAL A 144 3.96 30.67 -9.87
N ALA A 145 3.98 31.30 -11.04
CA ALA A 145 5.14 31.99 -11.58
C ALA A 145 5.61 33.16 -10.70
N ARG A 146 4.65 33.92 -10.14
CA ARG A 146 4.91 35.09 -9.30
C ARG A 146 3.92 35.16 -8.14
N VAL A 147 4.40 35.54 -6.98
CA VAL A 147 3.57 35.93 -5.83
C VAL A 147 3.15 37.39 -6.03
N PRO A 148 1.85 37.70 -6.16
CA PRO A 148 1.41 39.09 -6.13
C PRO A 148 1.71 39.65 -4.73
N GLY A 149 2.33 40.83 -4.67
CA GLY A 149 2.75 41.46 -3.41
C GLY A 149 1.61 41.85 -2.45
N ALA A 150 0.35 41.65 -2.85
CA ALA A 150 -0.83 41.87 -2.02
C ALA A 150 -1.69 40.59 -1.97
N ARG A 151 -2.37 40.34 -0.84
CA ARG A 151 -3.44 39.33 -0.77
C ARG A 151 -4.52 39.71 -1.78
N VAL A 152 -4.65 38.93 -2.85
CA VAL A 152 -5.75 39.10 -3.81
C VAL A 152 -6.94 38.29 -3.31
N THR A 153 -7.79 38.92 -2.50
CA THR A 153 -9.17 38.47 -2.33
C THR A 153 -9.94 38.88 -3.58
N SER A 154 -10.28 37.92 -4.44
CA SER A 154 -11.21 38.22 -5.54
C SER A 154 -12.59 38.54 -4.93
N PRO A 155 -13.21 39.70 -5.23
CA PRO A 155 -14.46 40.12 -4.59
C PRO A 155 -15.71 39.32 -4.98
N SER A 156 -15.63 38.32 -5.87
CA SER A 156 -16.83 37.78 -6.54
C SER A 156 -17.04 36.26 -6.43
N ALA A 157 -16.39 35.55 -5.51
CA ALA A 157 -16.67 34.13 -5.32
C ALA A 157 -16.42 33.73 -3.88
N SER A 158 -17.08 32.67 -3.42
CA SER A 158 -16.90 31.95 -2.14
C SER A 158 -15.50 31.35 -1.97
N THR A 159 -14.45 31.98 -2.50
CA THR A 159 -13.08 31.47 -2.60
C THR A 159 -12.08 32.56 -2.25
N THR A 160 -11.29 32.34 -1.21
CA THR A 160 -10.16 33.19 -0.83
C THR A 160 -8.84 32.62 -1.37
N HIS A 161 -8.05 33.45 -2.06
CA HIS A 161 -6.70 33.09 -2.51
C HIS A 161 -5.63 33.68 -1.58
N ARG A 162 -4.68 32.82 -1.16
CA ARG A 162 -3.48 33.21 -0.42
C ARG A 162 -2.25 32.80 -1.21
N PHE A 163 -1.24 33.66 -1.22
CA PHE A 163 0.00 33.40 -1.93
C PHE A 163 1.15 33.39 -0.92
N PHE A 164 2.09 32.47 -1.13
CA PHE A 164 3.24 32.27 -0.27
C PHE A 164 4.49 32.09 -1.11
N LEU A 165 5.58 32.74 -0.70
CA LEU A 165 6.93 32.29 -1.04
C LEU A 165 7.22 30.98 -0.29
N PRO A 166 8.15 30.15 -0.79
CA PRO A 166 8.47 28.87 -0.15
C PRO A 166 8.85 29.00 1.32
N HIS A 167 9.62 30.03 1.69
CA HIS A 167 10.03 30.27 3.07
C HIS A 167 8.86 30.70 3.98
N GLU A 168 7.88 31.42 3.45
CA GLU A 168 6.66 31.81 4.19
C GLU A 168 5.79 30.58 4.48
N PHE A 169 5.63 29.69 3.48
CA PHE A 169 4.97 28.41 3.70
C PHE A 169 5.71 27.56 4.74
N MET A 170 7.04 27.51 4.69
CA MET A 170 7.84 26.78 5.69
C MET A 170 7.67 27.35 7.09
N ALA A 171 7.44 28.66 7.26
CA ALA A 171 7.11 29.25 8.56
C ALA A 171 5.76 28.74 9.09
N ILE A 172 4.75 28.61 8.23
CA ILE A 172 3.44 28.03 8.58
C ILE A 172 3.60 26.55 8.95
N PHE A 173 4.28 25.78 8.11
CA PHE A 173 4.56 24.36 8.35
C PHE A 173 5.29 24.16 9.68
N ARG A 174 6.35 24.92 9.94
CA ARG A 174 7.12 24.85 11.18
C ARG A 174 6.23 25.17 12.39
N SER A 175 5.39 26.21 12.30
CA SER A 175 4.46 26.58 13.36
C SER A 175 3.50 25.44 13.69
N LEU A 176 2.97 24.74 12.67
CA LEU A 176 2.11 23.58 12.86
C LEU A 176 2.83 22.42 13.59
N ILE A 177 4.11 22.19 13.28
CA ILE A 177 4.92 21.12 13.90
C ILE A 177 5.40 21.47 15.31
N ILE A 178 5.80 22.70 15.59
CA ILE A 178 6.40 23.04 16.89
C ILE A 178 5.38 23.45 17.94
N SER A 179 4.16 23.82 17.53
CA SER A 179 3.10 24.36 18.39
C SER A 179 2.01 23.31 18.69
N ILE A 180 2.43 22.07 18.93
CA ILE A 180 1.51 20.99 19.29
C ILE A 180 1.47 20.87 20.80
N PHE A 181 0.36 21.30 21.38
CA PHE A 181 0.06 21.14 22.79
C PHE A 181 -1.13 20.19 22.93
N ILE A 182 -0.92 19.09 23.65
CA ILE A 182 -1.93 18.06 23.89
C ILE A 182 -2.38 18.19 25.34
N ARG A 183 -3.68 18.41 25.54
CA ARG A 183 -4.28 18.49 26.88
C ARG A 183 -4.79 17.12 27.31
N PHE A 184 -4.33 16.64 28.46
CA PHE A 184 -4.80 15.43 29.12
C PHE A 184 -5.33 15.79 30.51
N GLY A 185 -6.66 15.87 30.64
CA GLY A 185 -7.30 16.36 31.86
C GLY A 185 -6.75 17.76 32.26
N PRO A 186 -6.15 17.91 33.45
CA PRO A 186 -5.55 19.17 33.86
C PRO A 186 -4.16 19.43 33.25
N VAL A 187 -3.48 18.41 32.72
CA VAL A 187 -2.10 18.53 32.21
C VAL A 187 -2.11 18.99 30.77
N SER A 188 -1.19 19.91 30.43
CA SER A 188 -0.89 20.28 29.05
C SER A 188 0.55 19.88 28.75
N ALA A 189 0.74 19.01 27.77
CA ALA A 189 2.06 18.54 27.33
C ALA A 189 2.35 19.06 25.93
N ARG A 190 3.58 19.51 25.70
CA ARG A 190 4.04 19.89 24.36
C ARG A 190 4.73 18.70 23.70
N GLN A 191 4.37 18.39 22.46
CA GLN A 191 5.11 17.41 21.67
C GLN A 191 6.38 18.08 21.12
N ILE A 192 7.54 17.52 21.47
CA ILE A 192 8.86 18.03 21.06
C ILE A 192 9.56 17.16 20.01
N LEU A 193 8.99 15.99 19.71
CA LEU A 193 9.53 15.00 18.79
C LEU A 193 8.40 14.40 17.93
N GLY A 194 8.65 14.27 16.64
CA GLY A 194 7.78 13.59 15.69
C GLY A 194 6.81 14.48 14.93
N ILE A 195 5.79 13.83 14.39
CA ILE A 195 4.65 14.39 13.68
C ILE A 195 3.43 14.14 14.57
N PRO A 196 2.55 15.13 14.79
CA PRO A 196 1.32 14.93 15.55
C PRO A 196 0.42 13.93 14.83
N MET A 197 0.09 12.82 15.49
CA MET A 197 -0.86 11.85 14.94
C MET A 197 -2.28 12.41 15.07
N GLY A 198 -3.09 12.31 14.02
CA GLY A 198 -4.50 12.73 14.03
C GLY A 198 -4.78 14.07 13.34
N ILE A 199 -3.74 14.85 12.98
CA ILE A 199 -3.93 16.01 12.10
C ILE A 199 -3.96 15.59 10.63
N SER A 200 -4.69 16.34 9.81
CA SER A 200 -4.88 16.04 8.39
C SER A 200 -3.58 15.86 7.57
N PRO A 201 -2.50 16.66 7.74
CA PRO A 201 -1.31 16.49 6.91
C PRO A 201 -0.38 15.37 7.39
N ALA A 202 -0.59 14.78 8.56
CA ALA A 202 0.38 13.86 9.17
C ALA A 202 0.83 12.72 8.24
N PRO A 203 -0.07 12.01 7.52
CA PRO A 203 0.34 10.96 6.58
C PRO A 203 1.17 11.50 5.41
N PHE A 204 0.82 12.68 4.87
CA PHE A 204 1.57 13.32 3.79
C PHE A 204 2.97 13.70 4.26
N ILE A 205 3.08 14.27 5.46
CA ILE A 205 4.36 14.67 6.05
C ILE A 205 5.27 13.45 6.21
N ALA A 206 4.78 12.38 6.83
CA ALA A 206 5.53 11.15 7.01
C ALA A 206 5.96 10.56 5.66
N ASN A 207 5.04 10.53 4.69
CA ASN A 207 5.30 9.94 3.39
C ASN A 207 6.34 10.73 2.58
N LEU A 208 6.24 12.06 2.56
CA LEU A 208 7.19 12.94 1.85
C LEU A 208 8.55 12.97 2.54
N PHE A 209 8.59 12.99 3.87
CA PHE A 209 9.83 12.91 4.63
C PHE A 209 10.64 11.67 4.24
N LEU A 210 10.02 10.49 4.30
CA LEU A 210 10.65 9.23 3.92
C LEU A 210 10.98 9.18 2.42
N ALA A 211 10.13 9.75 1.56
CA ALA A 211 10.39 9.81 0.13
C ALA A 211 11.64 10.65 -0.20
N TRP A 212 11.90 11.74 0.52
CA TRP A 212 13.13 12.52 0.32
C TRP A 212 14.39 11.70 0.58
N TYR A 213 14.39 10.87 1.63
CA TYR A 213 15.51 9.96 1.92
C TYR A 213 15.69 8.90 0.84
N GLY A 214 14.61 8.24 0.40
CA GLY A 214 14.68 7.30 -0.72
C GLY A 214 15.21 7.93 -2.01
N PHE A 215 14.82 9.18 -2.29
CA PHE A 215 15.29 9.94 -3.43
C PHE A 215 16.78 10.25 -3.34
N LYS A 216 17.24 10.80 -2.20
CA LYS A 216 18.68 11.07 -1.98
C LYS A 216 19.51 9.81 -2.08
N PHE A 217 19.02 8.70 -1.54
CA PHE A 217 19.68 7.40 -1.59
C PHE A 217 19.90 6.95 -3.04
N LEU A 218 18.85 6.95 -3.87
CA LEU A 218 18.96 6.55 -5.27
C LEU A 218 19.75 7.54 -6.13
N ARG A 219 19.69 8.84 -5.81
CA ARG A 219 20.42 9.88 -6.56
C ARG A 219 21.94 9.72 -6.51
N GLN A 220 22.47 8.95 -5.55
CA GLN A 220 23.88 8.55 -5.54
C GLN A 220 24.31 7.90 -6.87
N GLN A 221 23.37 7.28 -7.62
CA GLN A 221 23.64 6.66 -8.91
C GLN A 221 24.31 7.58 -9.94
N ALA A 222 24.01 8.88 -9.90
CA ALA A 222 24.52 9.86 -10.85
C ALA A 222 26.02 10.17 -10.64
N THR A 223 26.54 9.86 -9.45
CA THR A 223 27.92 10.20 -9.03
C THR A 223 28.76 8.96 -8.75
N THR A 224 28.22 7.77 -8.96
CA THR A 224 28.87 6.51 -8.57
C THR A 224 29.25 5.65 -9.79
N PRO A 225 30.36 4.90 -9.73
CA PRO A 225 30.75 3.96 -10.79
C PRO A 225 29.76 2.81 -10.99
N ALA A 226 29.93 2.07 -12.09
CA ALA A 226 29.05 0.98 -12.52
C ALA A 226 28.77 -0.08 -11.44
N ALA A 227 29.77 -0.44 -10.63
CA ALA A 227 29.59 -1.42 -9.55
C ALA A 227 28.61 -0.94 -8.46
N ALA A 228 28.71 0.33 -8.07
CA ALA A 228 27.80 0.95 -7.11
C ALA A 228 26.40 1.19 -7.73
N HIS A 229 26.35 1.53 -9.01
CA HIS A 229 25.11 1.59 -9.77
C HIS A 229 24.38 0.22 -9.77
N ALA A 230 25.10 -0.89 -9.95
CA ALA A 230 24.53 -2.23 -9.91
C ALA A 230 23.89 -2.56 -8.55
N ILE A 231 24.49 -2.09 -7.44
CA ILE A 231 23.93 -2.21 -6.09
C ILE A 231 22.65 -1.40 -5.96
N LEU A 232 22.67 -0.10 -6.33
CA LEU A 232 21.50 0.77 -6.26
C LEU A 232 20.34 0.23 -7.12
N HIS A 233 20.65 -0.33 -8.28
CA HIS A 233 19.67 -0.93 -9.18
C HIS A 233 18.95 -2.16 -8.56
N ARG A 234 19.51 -2.80 -7.52
CA ARG A 234 18.80 -3.85 -6.76
C ARG A 234 17.63 -3.34 -5.93
N PHE A 235 17.55 -2.03 -5.71
CA PHE A 235 16.42 -1.42 -5.02
C PHE A 235 15.23 -1.09 -5.94
N ARG A 236 15.32 -1.36 -7.26
CA ARG A 236 14.24 -1.07 -8.22
C ARG A 236 12.91 -1.76 -7.89
N PHE A 237 12.96 -2.93 -7.25
CA PHE A 237 11.77 -3.65 -6.78
C PHE A 237 11.55 -3.36 -5.30
N SER A 238 11.43 -2.07 -4.94
CA SER A 238 11.07 -1.63 -3.60
C SER A 238 9.82 -0.75 -3.64
N LYS A 239 8.89 -1.02 -2.71
CA LYS A 239 7.68 -0.21 -2.52
C LYS A 239 7.45 0.03 -1.03
N ARG A 240 6.99 1.23 -0.70
CA ARG A 240 6.72 1.65 0.67
C ARG A 240 5.30 2.17 0.79
N PHE A 241 4.51 1.61 1.68
CA PHE A 241 3.23 2.19 2.06
C PHE A 241 3.37 2.75 3.46
N LEU A 242 3.43 4.08 3.59
CA LEU A 242 3.67 4.76 4.87
C LEU A 242 4.85 4.14 5.65
N ASP A 243 4.55 3.38 6.70
CA ASP A 243 5.43 2.70 7.65
C ASP A 243 5.87 1.28 7.22
N ASP A 244 5.30 0.72 6.16
CA ASP A 244 5.70 -0.58 5.62
C ASP A 244 6.63 -0.40 4.41
N LEU A 245 7.88 -0.87 4.49
CA LEU A 245 8.82 -0.94 3.36
C LEU A 245 8.96 -2.39 2.91
N SER A 246 8.77 -2.67 1.62
CA SER A 246 9.03 -3.98 1.00
C SER A 246 10.10 -3.87 -0.07
N ALA A 247 10.87 -4.96 -0.24
CA ALA A 247 11.74 -5.15 -1.39
C ALA A 247 11.79 -6.62 -1.83
N LEU A 248 11.92 -6.83 -3.14
CA LEU A 248 12.05 -8.15 -3.75
C LEU A 248 13.49 -8.40 -4.19
N ASN A 249 14.08 -9.51 -3.76
CA ASN A 249 15.42 -9.96 -4.16
C ASN A 249 16.49 -8.87 -4.03
N ASN A 250 16.61 -8.30 -2.83
CA ASN A 250 17.59 -7.27 -2.53
C ASN A 250 18.45 -7.66 -1.31
N PRO A 251 19.64 -8.25 -1.53
CA PRO A 251 20.55 -8.63 -0.45
C PRO A 251 21.16 -7.43 0.29
N PHE A 252 21.20 -6.25 -0.34
CA PHE A 252 21.84 -5.05 0.22
C PHE A 252 20.92 -4.24 1.12
N LEU A 253 19.61 -4.50 1.11
CA LEU A 253 18.64 -3.69 1.84
C LEU A 253 18.98 -3.59 3.32
N ALA A 254 19.22 -4.72 3.99
CA ALA A 254 19.51 -4.76 5.43
C ALA A 254 20.76 -3.96 5.81
N GLN A 255 21.83 -4.07 5.01
CA GLN A 255 23.09 -3.37 5.25
C GLN A 255 22.96 -1.85 5.05
N LEU A 256 22.17 -1.43 4.07
CA LEU A 256 22.03 -0.03 3.67
C LEU A 256 20.80 0.67 4.30
N LEU A 257 20.11 0.08 5.29
CA LEU A 257 18.92 0.71 5.88
C LEU A 257 19.17 2.10 6.46
N TYR A 258 20.35 2.36 7.02
CA TYR A 258 20.62 3.54 7.81
C TYR A 258 21.66 4.47 7.20
N THR A 259 21.51 5.78 7.33
CA THR A 259 22.48 6.77 6.83
C THR A 259 23.85 6.68 7.49
N THR A 260 23.94 6.02 8.64
CA THR A 260 25.22 5.68 9.30
C THR A 260 25.90 4.46 8.68
N SER A 261 25.19 3.67 7.88
CA SER A 261 25.77 2.57 7.13
C SER A 261 26.56 3.11 5.94
N ILE A 262 27.78 2.62 5.81
CA ILE A 262 28.70 2.91 4.70
C ILE A 262 29.04 1.56 4.07
N LEU A 263 28.75 1.42 2.78
CA LEU A 263 29.19 0.28 1.99
C LEU A 263 30.29 0.74 1.03
N GLU A 264 31.46 0.14 1.17
CA GLU A 264 32.57 0.34 0.24
C GLU A 264 32.42 -0.59 -0.96
N VAL A 265 32.56 -0.03 -2.16
CA VAL A 265 32.40 -0.77 -3.40
C VAL A 265 33.77 -0.94 -4.08
N SER A 266 34.25 -2.18 -4.12
CA SER A 266 35.52 -2.59 -4.76
C SER A 266 35.24 -3.30 -6.11
N PRO A 267 36.14 -3.30 -7.11
CA PRO A 267 37.50 -2.77 -7.14
C PRO A 267 37.54 -1.48 -7.98
N ALA A 268 37.02 -0.38 -7.44
CA ALA A 268 37.21 0.92 -8.09
C ALA A 268 38.60 1.47 -7.67
N PRO A 269 39.35 2.13 -8.56
CA PRO A 269 40.65 2.73 -8.23
C PRO A 269 40.55 3.85 -7.15
N HIS A 270 39.34 4.26 -6.78
CA HIS A 270 39.02 5.18 -5.69
C HIS A 270 37.98 4.55 -4.76
N ARG A 271 38.08 4.81 -3.46
CA ARG A 271 37.14 4.31 -2.43
C ARG A 271 35.74 4.89 -2.67
N VAL A 272 34.88 4.14 -3.36
CA VAL A 272 33.48 4.51 -3.59
C VAL A 272 32.67 4.07 -2.37
N VAL A 273 31.95 5.02 -1.78
CA VAL A 273 31.09 4.79 -0.62
C VAL A 273 29.63 5.00 -1.02
N LEU A 274 28.79 4.01 -0.71
CA LEU A 274 27.35 4.18 -0.69
C LEU A 274 26.89 4.44 0.74
N HIS A 275 26.15 5.53 0.92
CA HIS A 275 25.47 5.84 2.17
C HIS A 275 24.09 5.19 2.19
N GLY A 276 23.66 4.73 3.36
CA GLY A 276 22.34 4.12 3.52
C GLY A 276 21.14 5.10 3.53
N LEU A 277 19.94 4.54 3.71
CA LEU A 277 18.67 5.18 3.39
C LEU A 277 18.19 6.17 4.47
N TYR A 278 17.87 5.69 5.67
CA TYR A 278 17.10 6.44 6.66
C TYR A 278 17.93 6.86 7.86
N PRO A 279 17.62 7.98 8.53
CA PRO A 279 18.32 8.37 9.74
C PRO A 279 18.10 7.32 10.86
N PRO A 280 19.08 7.05 11.73
CA PRO A 280 18.96 6.03 12.80
C PRO A 280 17.80 6.25 13.78
N CYS A 281 17.26 7.46 13.89
CA CYS A 281 16.07 7.74 14.69
C CYS A 281 14.82 6.98 14.20
N LEU A 282 14.80 6.59 12.92
CA LEU A 282 13.76 5.79 12.30
C LEU A 282 14.09 4.30 12.38
N ARG A 283 13.94 3.71 13.56
CA ARG A 283 14.17 2.27 13.76
C ARG A 283 13.24 1.44 12.85
N LEU A 284 13.86 0.64 11.98
CA LEU A 284 13.18 -0.35 11.15
C LEU A 284 13.31 -1.75 11.77
N THR A 285 12.19 -2.47 11.85
CA THR A 285 12.15 -3.87 12.30
C THR A 285 11.72 -4.77 11.16
N ALA A 286 12.50 -5.82 10.88
CA ALA A 286 12.15 -6.79 9.86
C ALA A 286 10.83 -7.49 10.21
N GLN A 287 9.89 -7.49 9.27
CA GLN A 287 8.65 -8.24 9.39
C GLN A 287 8.96 -9.73 9.20
N ARG A 288 8.39 -10.56 10.06
CA ARG A 288 8.55 -12.01 9.99
C ARG A 288 7.20 -12.66 9.75
N HIS A 289 7.17 -13.59 8.81
CA HIS A 289 6.08 -14.52 8.64
C HIS A 289 6.54 -15.92 9.07
N HIS A 290 5.61 -16.80 9.42
CA HIS A 290 5.94 -18.16 9.83
C HIS A 290 6.55 -18.97 8.67
N ASN A 291 6.11 -18.69 7.45
CA ASN A 291 6.65 -19.27 6.23
C ASN A 291 7.69 -18.31 5.60
N PRO A 292 8.95 -18.73 5.41
CA PRO A 292 10.02 -17.87 4.88
C PRO A 292 9.81 -17.46 3.42
N THR A 293 8.95 -18.14 2.66
CA THR A 293 8.65 -17.77 1.27
C THR A 293 7.47 -16.81 1.15
N GLU A 294 6.86 -16.43 2.28
CA GLU A 294 5.67 -15.60 2.31
C GLU A 294 5.93 -14.29 3.06
N LEU A 295 5.47 -13.18 2.49
CA LEU A 295 5.66 -11.85 3.03
C LEU A 295 4.34 -11.09 3.03
N PRO A 296 3.73 -10.85 4.20
CA PRO A 296 2.55 -10.00 4.29
C PRO A 296 2.93 -8.54 4.01
N PHE A 297 2.12 -7.85 3.21
CA PHE A 297 2.26 -6.42 2.95
C PHE A 297 0.88 -5.84 2.65
N LEU A 298 0.44 -4.83 3.40
CA LEU A 298 -0.93 -4.32 3.33
C LEU A 298 -1.98 -5.43 3.46
N ASP A 299 -2.84 -5.59 2.47
CA ASP A 299 -3.87 -6.63 2.40
C ASP A 299 -3.52 -7.77 1.43
N ILE A 300 -2.24 -7.90 1.09
CA ILE A 300 -1.74 -8.94 0.19
C ILE A 300 -0.63 -9.77 0.86
N LEU A 301 -0.57 -11.04 0.49
CA LEU A 301 0.51 -11.95 0.85
C LEU A 301 1.33 -12.20 -0.41
N LEU A 302 2.58 -11.75 -0.42
CA LEU A 302 3.53 -12.06 -1.49
C LEU A 302 4.09 -13.45 -1.24
N VAL A 303 3.92 -14.36 -2.21
CA VAL A 303 4.35 -15.76 -2.11
C VAL A 303 5.40 -16.02 -3.17
N SER A 304 6.64 -16.26 -2.72
CA SER A 304 7.76 -16.63 -3.58
C SER A 304 7.73 -18.12 -3.89
N TYR A 305 7.92 -18.47 -5.17
CA TYR A 305 8.02 -19.85 -5.62
C TYR A 305 8.99 -19.99 -6.79
N THR A 306 9.55 -21.18 -6.94
CA THR A 306 10.44 -21.52 -8.06
C THR A 306 9.65 -22.31 -9.09
N THR A 307 9.73 -21.88 -10.34
CA THR A 307 9.12 -22.59 -11.47
C THR A 307 9.97 -23.80 -11.89
N ALA A 308 9.39 -24.72 -12.68
CA ALA A 308 10.09 -25.90 -13.17
C ALA A 308 11.34 -25.57 -14.01
N ASP A 309 11.36 -24.41 -14.68
CA ASP A 309 12.52 -23.87 -15.41
C ASP A 309 13.52 -23.13 -14.51
N GLY A 310 13.42 -23.26 -13.19
CA GLY A 310 14.37 -22.73 -12.22
C GLY A 310 14.29 -21.23 -11.97
N LYS A 311 13.21 -20.55 -12.41
CA LYS A 311 13.03 -19.11 -12.21
C LYS A 311 12.28 -18.81 -10.91
N SER A 312 12.68 -17.75 -10.24
CA SER A 312 11.95 -17.20 -9.10
C SER A 312 10.76 -16.37 -9.58
N ARG A 313 9.60 -16.59 -8.98
CA ARG A 313 8.36 -15.86 -9.25
C ARG A 313 7.66 -15.49 -7.95
N ILE A 314 6.90 -14.40 -7.99
CA ILE A 314 6.02 -13.95 -6.93
C ILE A 314 4.58 -14.09 -7.41
N THR A 315 3.74 -14.78 -6.63
CA THR A 315 2.28 -14.69 -6.74
C THR A 315 1.72 -13.97 -5.52
N THR A 316 0.47 -13.54 -5.57
CA THR A 316 -0.19 -12.79 -4.51
C THR A 316 -1.45 -13.50 -4.06
N ARG A 317 -1.70 -13.46 -2.74
CA ARG A 317 -2.94 -13.94 -2.12
C ARG A 317 -3.55 -12.84 -1.27
N LEU A 318 -4.82 -12.98 -0.90
CA LEU A 318 -5.42 -12.11 0.11
C LEU A 318 -4.70 -12.34 1.45
N TYR A 319 -4.27 -11.27 2.10
CA TYR A 319 -3.81 -11.30 3.47
C TYR A 319 -4.82 -10.60 4.38
N ASP A 320 -5.29 -11.32 5.40
CA ASP A 320 -6.14 -10.75 6.43
C ASP A 320 -5.49 -10.93 7.80
N LYS A 321 -5.04 -9.82 8.38
CA LYS A 321 -4.39 -9.82 9.70
C LYS A 321 -5.30 -10.36 10.81
N ARG A 322 -6.62 -10.35 10.59
CA ARG A 322 -7.62 -10.86 11.54
C ARG A 322 -7.64 -12.38 11.62
N ASP A 323 -7.08 -13.08 10.63
CA ASP A 323 -7.01 -14.54 10.62
C ASP A 323 -5.86 -15.06 11.50
N GLN A 324 -5.03 -14.17 12.06
CA GLN A 324 -3.93 -14.58 12.92
C GLN A 324 -4.42 -15.19 14.25
N PRO A 325 -3.70 -16.16 14.84
CA PRO A 325 -4.06 -16.80 16.11
C PRO A 325 -4.33 -15.82 17.25
N ALA A 326 -3.65 -14.66 17.26
CA ALA A 326 -3.84 -13.61 18.26
C ALA A 326 -5.27 -13.01 18.28
N PHE A 327 -6.03 -13.17 17.20
CA PHE A 327 -7.41 -12.70 17.07
C PHE A 327 -8.44 -13.82 17.09
N ALA A 328 -8.02 -15.09 17.18
CA ALA A 328 -8.93 -16.25 17.09
C ALA A 328 -10.05 -16.26 18.15
N ARG A 329 -9.79 -15.64 19.31
CA ARG A 329 -10.77 -15.53 20.42
C ARG A 329 -11.54 -14.21 20.44
N ILE A 330 -11.28 -13.32 19.47
CA ILE A 330 -11.93 -12.01 19.40
C ILE A 330 -13.04 -12.11 18.37
N ARG A 331 -14.28 -11.81 18.77
CA ARG A 331 -15.40 -11.72 17.83
C ARG A 331 -15.21 -10.50 16.94
N LEU A 332 -14.75 -10.73 15.72
CA LEU A 332 -14.56 -9.70 14.69
C LEU A 332 -15.64 -9.85 13.62
N SER A 333 -16.52 -8.85 13.50
CA SER A 333 -17.48 -8.83 12.40
C SER A 333 -16.78 -8.38 11.12
N ARG A 334 -16.68 -9.25 10.12
CA ARG A 334 -16.07 -8.91 8.82
C ARG A 334 -17.03 -8.15 7.91
N PHE A 335 -18.31 -8.50 7.98
CA PHE A 335 -19.37 -7.92 7.18
C PHE A 335 -20.51 -7.46 8.06
N VAL A 336 -21.30 -6.54 7.51
CA VAL A 336 -22.51 -6.04 8.14
C VAL A 336 -23.62 -7.07 7.94
N ALA A 337 -24.34 -7.42 9.01
CA ALA A 337 -25.44 -8.38 8.94
C ALA A 337 -26.59 -7.87 8.04
N ALA A 338 -27.27 -8.80 7.37
CA ALA A 338 -28.32 -8.48 6.42
C ALA A 338 -29.51 -7.75 7.06
N ASP A 339 -29.81 -8.07 8.31
CA ASP A 339 -30.87 -7.49 9.13
C ASP A 339 -30.48 -6.18 9.84
N SER A 340 -29.23 -5.71 9.68
CA SER A 340 -28.80 -4.45 10.30
C SER A 340 -29.49 -3.22 9.70
N SER A 341 -29.52 -2.15 10.48
CA SER A 341 -30.03 -0.82 10.10
C SER A 341 -29.12 -0.04 9.12
N VAL A 342 -28.02 -0.65 8.65
CA VAL A 342 -27.15 -0.04 7.64
C VAL A 342 -27.89 0.04 6.30
N ASN A 343 -27.66 1.12 5.56
CA ASN A 343 -28.26 1.37 4.26
C ASN A 343 -28.15 0.15 3.31
N GLU A 344 -29.27 -0.25 2.70
CA GLU A 344 -29.35 -1.38 1.77
C GLU A 344 -28.39 -1.30 0.59
N ALA A 345 -28.14 -0.10 0.04
CA ALA A 345 -27.17 0.08 -1.04
C ALA A 345 -25.74 -0.30 -0.59
N ALA A 346 -25.36 0.07 0.64
CA ALA A 346 -24.07 -0.31 1.19
C ALA A 346 -23.96 -1.84 1.37
N LYS A 347 -25.03 -2.49 1.86
CA LYS A 347 -25.10 -3.95 2.01
C LYS A 347 -25.04 -4.68 0.66
N ARG A 348 -25.77 -4.21 -0.36
CA ARG A 348 -25.76 -4.77 -1.72
C ARG A 348 -24.39 -4.68 -2.40
N ASN A 349 -23.63 -3.64 -2.10
CA ASN A 349 -22.32 -3.40 -2.72
C ASN A 349 -21.17 -4.20 -2.09
N ILE A 350 -21.40 -4.94 -0.99
CA ILE A 350 -20.33 -5.72 -0.33
C ILE A 350 -19.75 -6.77 -1.29
N LEU A 351 -20.60 -7.59 -1.92
CA LEU A 351 -20.15 -8.64 -2.84
C LEU A 351 -19.39 -8.04 -4.03
N THR A 352 -19.95 -7.02 -4.66
CA THR A 352 -19.33 -6.33 -5.80
C THR A 352 -17.98 -5.71 -5.42
N GLY A 353 -17.92 -4.98 -4.31
CA GLY A 353 -16.68 -4.36 -3.83
C GLY A 353 -15.60 -5.40 -3.52
N GLN A 354 -15.96 -6.50 -2.85
CA GLN A 354 -15.00 -7.58 -2.57
C GLN A 354 -14.59 -8.34 -3.85
N PHE A 355 -15.49 -8.56 -4.80
CA PHE A 355 -15.14 -9.16 -6.09
C PHE A 355 -14.09 -8.33 -6.83
N HIS A 356 -14.31 -7.01 -6.96
CA HIS A 356 -13.35 -6.11 -7.59
C HIS A 356 -12.01 -6.04 -6.84
N ARG A 357 -12.05 -6.15 -5.51
CA ARG A 357 -10.84 -6.22 -4.69
C ARG A 357 -10.07 -7.52 -4.93
N LEU A 358 -10.74 -8.67 -4.83
CA LEU A 358 -10.12 -10.00 -4.95
C LEU A 358 -9.54 -10.22 -6.34
N ARG A 359 -10.24 -9.84 -7.41
CA ARG A 359 -9.72 -10.00 -8.78
C ARG A 359 -8.47 -9.18 -9.05
N ARG A 360 -8.32 -8.07 -8.32
CA ARG A 360 -7.18 -7.15 -8.46
C ARG A 360 -5.98 -7.68 -7.70
N ILE A 361 -6.22 -8.31 -6.55
CA ILE A 361 -5.19 -8.77 -5.63
C ILE A 361 -4.69 -10.16 -5.97
N ILE A 362 -5.54 -11.05 -6.44
CA ILE A 362 -5.20 -12.47 -6.60
C ILE A 362 -4.77 -12.74 -8.03
N LEU A 363 -3.54 -13.24 -8.19
CA LEU A 363 -2.97 -13.59 -9.50
C LEU A 363 -3.28 -15.03 -9.92
N ASP A 364 -3.64 -15.89 -8.97
CA ASP A 364 -3.94 -17.30 -9.20
C ASP A 364 -5.45 -17.58 -9.27
N TYR A 365 -5.88 -18.27 -10.32
CA TYR A 365 -7.27 -18.58 -10.58
C TYR A 365 -7.92 -19.44 -9.49
N ASP A 366 -7.23 -20.50 -9.06
CA ASP A 366 -7.77 -21.45 -8.10
C ASP A 366 -7.94 -20.78 -6.74
N ASN A 367 -6.97 -19.97 -6.33
CA ASN A 367 -7.05 -19.15 -5.14
C ASN A 367 -8.17 -18.08 -5.22
N PHE A 368 -8.39 -17.48 -6.39
CA PHE A 368 -9.50 -16.54 -6.58
C PHE A 368 -10.85 -17.24 -6.33
N CYS A 369 -11.05 -18.42 -6.90
CA CYS A 369 -12.27 -19.20 -6.71
C CYS A 369 -12.49 -19.57 -5.25
N LEU A 370 -11.42 -19.97 -4.55
CA LEU A 370 -11.45 -20.28 -3.12
C LEU A 370 -11.86 -19.06 -2.28
N GLU A 371 -11.26 -17.90 -2.51
CA GLU A 371 -11.58 -16.68 -1.78
C GLU A 371 -12.99 -16.16 -2.07
N MET A 372 -13.48 -16.31 -3.31
CA MET A 372 -14.88 -16.02 -3.64
C MET A 372 -15.83 -16.98 -2.92
N ALA A 373 -15.51 -18.26 -2.83
CA ALA A 373 -16.32 -19.22 -2.09
C ALA A 373 -16.37 -18.89 -0.58
N ARG A 374 -15.24 -18.50 0.01
CA ARG A 374 -15.15 -18.04 1.41
C ARG A 374 -15.98 -16.78 1.65
N LEU A 375 -15.91 -15.80 0.74
CA LEU A 375 -16.73 -14.60 0.79
C LEU A 375 -18.22 -14.93 0.73
N MET A 376 -18.64 -15.78 -0.22
CA MET A 376 -20.03 -16.19 -0.38
C MET A 376 -20.55 -16.89 0.88
N ARG A 377 -19.74 -17.77 1.50
CA ARG A 377 -20.07 -18.41 2.78
C ARG A 377 -20.26 -17.36 3.88
N ALA A 378 -19.30 -16.46 4.06
CA ALA A 378 -19.37 -15.45 5.11
C ALA A 378 -20.58 -14.51 4.97
N LEU A 379 -21.01 -14.20 3.74
CA LEU A 379 -22.23 -13.41 3.52
C LEU A 379 -23.50 -14.22 3.81
N LEU A 380 -23.55 -15.51 3.48
CA LEU A 380 -24.67 -16.38 3.87
C LEU A 380 -24.81 -16.44 5.39
N ASP A 381 -23.69 -16.58 6.10
CA ASP A 381 -23.65 -16.62 7.57
C ASP A 381 -24.09 -15.29 8.19
N CYS A 382 -23.97 -14.18 7.45
CA CYS A 382 -24.49 -12.86 7.82
C CYS A 382 -25.98 -12.66 7.45
N GLY A 383 -26.68 -13.69 6.96
CA GLY A 383 -28.11 -13.65 6.64
C GLY A 383 -28.47 -13.20 5.22
N TYR A 384 -27.50 -13.09 4.31
CA TYR A 384 -27.78 -12.68 2.93
C TYR A 384 -28.41 -13.82 2.12
N ALA A 385 -29.40 -13.49 1.29
CA ALA A 385 -30.11 -14.48 0.48
C ALA A 385 -29.23 -15.09 -0.63
N ARG A 386 -29.07 -16.42 -0.63
CA ARG A 386 -28.30 -17.20 -1.62
C ARG A 386 -28.60 -16.79 -3.06
N LYS A 387 -29.89 -16.77 -3.45
CA LYS A 387 -30.31 -16.43 -4.83
C LYS A 387 -29.76 -15.07 -5.28
N ARG A 388 -29.88 -14.04 -4.43
CA ARG A 388 -29.39 -12.69 -4.76
C ARG A 388 -27.87 -12.65 -4.91
N LEU A 389 -27.15 -13.39 -4.07
CA LEU A 389 -25.69 -13.49 -4.17
C LEU A 389 -25.27 -14.20 -5.45
N ASP A 390 -25.93 -15.30 -5.81
CA ASP A 390 -25.64 -16.08 -7.01
C ASP A 390 -25.95 -15.29 -8.28
N ASP A 391 -27.10 -14.62 -8.35
CA ASP A 391 -27.48 -13.76 -9.47
C ASP A 391 -26.44 -12.65 -9.69
N LYS A 392 -26.03 -11.99 -8.59
CA LYS A 392 -25.03 -10.90 -8.67
C LYS A 392 -23.63 -11.42 -8.99
N TYR A 393 -23.25 -12.59 -8.49
CA TYR A 393 -21.96 -13.19 -8.82
C TYR A 393 -21.91 -13.60 -10.30
N ALA A 394 -22.98 -14.23 -10.82
CA ALA A 394 -23.09 -14.57 -12.24
C ALA A 394 -23.01 -13.33 -13.14
N GLU A 395 -23.69 -12.24 -12.76
CA GLU A 395 -23.59 -10.95 -13.44
C GLU A 395 -22.13 -10.47 -13.48
N LEU A 396 -21.41 -10.49 -12.35
CA LEU A 396 -20.01 -10.07 -12.29
C LEU A 396 -19.10 -10.95 -13.14
N LEU A 397 -19.27 -12.27 -13.11
CA LEU A 397 -18.50 -13.20 -13.95
C LEU A 397 -18.70 -12.93 -15.44
N ALA A 398 -19.94 -12.64 -15.85
CA ALA A 398 -20.27 -12.31 -17.24
C ALA A 398 -19.58 -11.02 -17.74
N HIS A 399 -19.39 -10.04 -16.86
CA HIS A 399 -18.68 -8.79 -17.18
C HIS A 399 -17.15 -8.96 -17.24
N PHE A 400 -16.61 -9.99 -16.58
CA PHE A 400 -15.16 -10.22 -16.49
C PHE A 400 -14.75 -11.62 -16.96
N PRO A 401 -15.09 -12.01 -18.21
CA PRO A 401 -14.84 -13.36 -18.69
C PRO A 401 -13.35 -13.70 -18.76
N HIS A 402 -12.49 -12.71 -19.05
CA HIS A 402 -11.03 -12.89 -19.14
C HIS A 402 -10.39 -13.42 -17.86
N LEU A 403 -11.02 -13.24 -16.70
CA LEU A 403 -10.52 -13.80 -15.43
C LEU A 403 -10.64 -15.33 -15.37
N TYR A 404 -11.54 -15.93 -16.17
CA TYR A 404 -11.83 -17.37 -16.18
C TYR A 404 -11.63 -18.03 -17.55
N TYR A 405 -11.20 -17.27 -18.54
CA TYR A 405 -10.77 -17.82 -19.82
C TYR A 405 -9.40 -18.49 -19.63
N ARG A 406 -9.40 -19.79 -19.34
CA ARG A 406 -8.23 -20.63 -19.61
C ARG A 406 -8.02 -20.65 -21.12
N ASP A 407 -6.78 -20.39 -21.54
CA ASP A 407 -6.36 -20.60 -22.91
C ASP A 407 -6.71 -22.04 -23.30
N ARG A 408 -7.73 -22.22 -24.16
CA ARG A 408 -8.25 -23.55 -24.51
C ARG A 408 -7.15 -24.44 -25.12
N VAL A 409 -6.11 -23.82 -25.67
CA VAL A 409 -4.92 -24.47 -26.22
C VAL A 409 -4.14 -25.23 -25.15
N ALA A 410 -3.94 -24.66 -23.95
CA ALA A 410 -3.21 -25.31 -22.87
C ALA A 410 -3.98 -26.52 -22.31
N LEU A 411 -5.33 -26.42 -22.26
CA LEU A 411 -6.18 -27.53 -21.84
C LEU A 411 -6.23 -28.65 -22.87
N ALA A 412 -6.26 -28.31 -24.16
CA ALA A 412 -6.16 -29.28 -25.24
C ALA A 412 -4.81 -29.99 -25.23
N ALA A 413 -3.70 -29.26 -25.08
CA ALA A 413 -2.35 -29.83 -24.98
C ALA A 413 -2.19 -30.75 -23.76
N ALA A 414 -2.68 -30.35 -22.58
CA ALA A 414 -2.65 -31.17 -21.37
C ALA A 414 -3.53 -32.43 -21.50
N ARG A 415 -4.67 -32.33 -22.17
CA ARG A 415 -5.59 -33.45 -22.40
C ARG A 415 -5.03 -34.43 -23.44
N THR A 416 -4.37 -33.92 -24.49
CA THR A 416 -3.63 -34.74 -25.44
C THR A 416 -2.47 -35.46 -24.75
N ALA A 417 -1.69 -34.75 -23.92
CA ALA A 417 -0.59 -35.33 -23.15
C ALA A 417 -1.04 -36.43 -22.17
N TYR A 418 -2.15 -36.22 -21.47
CA TYR A 418 -2.77 -37.23 -20.59
C TYR A 418 -3.24 -38.45 -21.37
N ASN A 419 -3.89 -38.24 -22.53
CA ASN A 419 -4.36 -39.34 -23.37
C ASN A 419 -3.22 -40.12 -24.02
N THR A 420 -2.06 -39.50 -24.27
CA THR A 420 -0.87 -40.18 -24.82
C THR A 420 -0.02 -40.89 -23.76
N ALA A 421 -0.03 -40.42 -22.51
CA ALA A 421 0.80 -40.99 -21.44
C ALA A 421 0.17 -42.20 -20.74
N GLY A 422 -1.13 -42.45 -20.95
CA GLY A 422 -1.87 -43.49 -20.24
C GLY A 422 -2.07 -43.18 -18.74
N PRO A 423 -3.01 -43.86 -18.05
CA PRO A 423 -3.19 -43.68 -16.62
C PRO A 423 -1.92 -44.15 -15.87
N PRO A 424 -1.45 -43.40 -14.85
CA PRO A 424 -0.31 -43.84 -14.06
C PRO A 424 -0.65 -45.14 -13.31
N PRO A 425 0.33 -46.04 -13.09
CA PRO A 425 0.10 -47.29 -12.40
C PRO A 425 -0.41 -47.04 -10.97
N ALA A 426 -1.34 -47.88 -10.53
CA ALA A 426 -2.00 -47.79 -9.23
C ALA A 426 -0.96 -47.90 -8.10
N GLY A 427 -0.55 -46.74 -7.56
CA GLY A 427 0.47 -46.65 -6.52
C GLY A 427 1.03 -45.24 -6.31
N ALA A 428 0.94 -44.35 -7.30
CA ALA A 428 1.40 -42.95 -7.18
C ALA A 428 0.26 -41.99 -6.77
N ALA A 429 -0.26 -42.15 -5.56
CA ALA A 429 -1.20 -41.20 -4.98
C ALA A 429 -0.47 -40.06 -4.25
N HIS A 430 0.21 -39.19 -4.99
CA HIS A 430 0.45 -37.79 -4.59
C HIS A 430 0.93 -37.00 -5.82
N ALA A 431 0.30 -35.85 -6.04
CA ALA A 431 0.56 -34.88 -7.13
C ALA A 431 -0.12 -35.14 -8.49
N CYS A 432 -1.45 -35.01 -8.55
CA CYS A 432 -2.11 -34.43 -9.74
C CYS A 432 -3.53 -33.94 -9.42
N SER A 433 -3.68 -32.70 -8.95
CA SER A 433 -4.98 -32.04 -8.79
C SER A 433 -5.38 -31.31 -10.08
N LEU A 434 -5.51 -32.03 -11.19
CA LEU A 434 -5.82 -31.44 -12.51
C LEU A 434 -7.03 -32.04 -13.22
N ALA A 435 -7.81 -32.93 -12.57
CA ALA A 435 -8.89 -33.67 -13.24
C ALA A 435 -10.26 -33.65 -12.53
N CYS A 436 -10.64 -32.55 -11.84
CA CYS A 436 -11.93 -32.52 -11.12
C CYS A 436 -12.93 -31.39 -11.46
N VAL A 437 -12.77 -30.62 -12.54
CA VAL A 437 -13.74 -29.55 -12.89
C VAL A 437 -14.28 -29.65 -14.33
N ALA A 438 -14.36 -30.87 -14.87
CA ALA A 438 -14.97 -31.13 -16.18
C ALA A 438 -16.18 -32.06 -16.10
N GLN A 439 -17.03 -31.90 -15.08
CA GLN A 439 -18.39 -32.45 -15.08
C GLN A 439 -19.35 -31.47 -14.41
N VAL A 440 -19.97 -30.62 -15.22
CA VAL A 440 -21.26 -30.03 -14.89
C VAL A 440 -22.32 -31.05 -15.31
N PRO A 441 -23.06 -31.71 -14.39
CA PRO A 441 -24.22 -32.49 -14.81
C PRO A 441 -25.36 -31.52 -15.12
N ARG A 442 -25.67 -31.37 -16.41
CA ARG A 442 -27.03 -31.00 -16.83
C ARG A 442 -27.95 -32.17 -16.45
N ARG A 443 -29.07 -31.84 -15.78
CA ARG A 443 -30.23 -32.67 -15.38
C ARG A 443 -30.16 -33.26 -13.96
N MET A 444 -30.97 -32.70 -13.07
CA MET A 444 -32.10 -33.42 -12.47
C MET A 444 -33.17 -32.40 -12.03
N CYS A 445 -34.25 -32.34 -12.78
CA CYS A 445 -35.54 -31.88 -12.27
C CYS A 445 -36.06 -32.97 -11.33
N GLY A 446 -36.33 -32.63 -10.08
CA GLY A 446 -36.88 -33.54 -9.09
C GLY A 446 -37.06 -32.77 -7.78
N ALA A 447 -38.25 -32.23 -7.57
CA ALA A 447 -38.64 -31.60 -6.32
C ALA A 447 -38.67 -32.65 -5.19
N PRO A 448 -38.07 -32.41 -4.02
CA PRO A 448 -38.41 -33.16 -2.82
C PRO A 448 -39.67 -32.55 -2.18
N ALA A 449 -40.61 -33.43 -1.83
CA ALA A 449 -41.83 -33.11 -1.10
C ALA A 449 -41.54 -32.44 0.26
N PRO A 450 -42.40 -31.53 0.75
CA PRO A 450 -42.20 -30.86 2.03
C PRO A 450 -42.37 -31.83 3.22
N PRO A 451 -41.58 -31.68 4.29
CA PRO A 451 -41.79 -32.46 5.51
C PRO A 451 -43.08 -32.04 6.21
N ARG A 452 -43.88 -33.04 6.60
CA ARG A 452 -45.06 -32.90 7.46
C ARG A 452 -44.62 -32.39 8.83
N TYR A 453 -45.04 -31.17 9.20
CA TYR A 453 -44.99 -30.71 10.58
C TYR A 453 -46.08 -31.41 11.39
N VAL A 454 -45.66 -32.21 12.38
CA VAL A 454 -46.52 -32.69 13.46
C VAL A 454 -46.62 -31.56 14.49
N LYS A 455 -47.84 -31.06 14.72
CA LYS A 455 -48.18 -30.21 15.87
C LYS A 455 -48.05 -31.05 17.14
N LEU A 456 -47.25 -30.58 18.09
CA LEU A 456 -47.38 -30.94 19.50
C LEU A 456 -47.78 -29.68 20.26
N HIS A 457 -48.82 -29.83 21.07
CA HIS A 457 -49.47 -28.82 21.90
C HIS A 457 -48.54 -28.24 22.96
#